data_AF-A0A7S3CGL9-F1
#
_entry.id   AF-A0A7S3CGL9-F1
#
_cell.length_a   1.000
_cell.length_b   1.000
_cell.length_c   1.000
_cell.angle_alpha   90.00
_cell.angle_beta   90.00
_cell.angle_gamma   90.00
#
_symmetry.space_group_name_H-M   'P 1'
#
loop_
_entity.id
_entity.type
_entity.pdbx_description
1 polymer ?
#
loop_
_entity_poly.entity_id
_entity_poly.type
_entity_poly.pdbx_seq_one_letter_code
_entity_poly.pdbx_strand_id
1 'polypeptide(L)'
;MVWSTDEVLEFLRRNTAASVAVALLGFPLACFALPVLAPLALAYYFLSQPQKPLAVPQEKAKGLVVDTDKSEEKNDLAAVKPVAEKKPSPSVAASAVVEGGSAPPLTGGVALLRKMREQKAARAKAENPDKKILVAFASQTGTAQEIAKALHAQIVEKTGTPKLAVLSAFNDVDVDSLKPDTFPVVAFVAASTGDGDPPDNTASFYAKMLRKKKEELKGVRYTCLGLGDSNYTRFMAVPRNMRKKFEGLGAECIYWNAEADEVDGLEETVEKWTEGALEAVLKEYRAATAGGSEAMASVEAAESKPPPKFKGLPALLPRRVTFSWQEGVDE
;
A
#
# COMPACT_ATOMS: atom_id res chain seq x y z
N MET A 1 40.61 24.37 45.42
CA MET A 1 41.65 24.89 44.50
C MET A 1 41.00 25.11 43.16
N VAL A 2 40.84 26.37 42.74
CA VAL A 2 40.29 26.72 41.42
C VAL A 2 41.48 26.99 40.53
N TRP A 3 41.64 26.19 39.48
CA TRP A 3 42.74 26.35 38.52
C TRP A 3 42.31 27.33 37.43
N SER A 4 43.25 28.16 36.98
CA SER A 4 43.05 28.98 35.78
C SER A 4 42.97 28.09 34.54
N THR A 5 42.21 28.51 33.52
CA THR A 5 42.13 27.83 32.23
C THR A 5 43.51 27.58 31.62
N ASP A 6 44.44 28.51 31.81
CA ASP A 6 45.80 28.41 31.29
C ASP A 6 46.65 27.37 32.04
N GLU A 7 46.46 27.24 33.37
CA GLU A 7 47.14 26.24 34.19
C GLU A 7 46.68 24.82 33.84
N VAL A 8 45.40 24.65 33.52
CA VAL A 8 44.83 23.37 33.08
C VAL A 8 45.41 22.96 31.72
N LEU A 9 45.54 23.90 30.78
CA LEU A 9 46.10 23.63 29.46
C LEU A 9 47.59 23.28 29.51
N GLU A 10 48.35 23.94 30.40
CA GLU A 10 49.77 23.65 30.58
C GLU A 10 50.00 22.28 31.26
N PHE A 11 49.14 21.91 32.21
CA PHE A 11 49.15 20.58 32.83
C PHE A 11 48.81 19.47 31.83
N LEU A 12 47.81 19.68 30.98
CA LEU A 12 47.41 18.74 29.93
C LEU A 12 48.50 18.55 28.86
N ARG A 13 49.24 19.63 28.51
CA ARG A 13 50.40 19.54 27.60
C ARG A 13 51.56 18.75 28.18
N ARG A 14 51.82 18.86 29.49
CA ARG A 14 52.93 18.16 30.14
C ARG A 14 52.64 16.68 30.43
N ASN A 15 51.38 16.29 30.50
CA ASN A 15 50.99 14.95 30.93
C ASN A 15 50.12 14.25 29.88
N THR A 16 50.76 13.58 28.92
CA THR A 16 50.12 12.95 27.76
C THR A 16 49.07 11.90 28.16
N ALA A 17 49.25 11.21 29.30
CA ALA A 17 48.28 10.26 29.82
C ALA A 17 47.01 10.93 30.38
N ALA A 18 47.11 12.13 30.96
CA ALA A 18 45.97 12.86 31.49
C ALA A 18 45.09 13.47 30.38
N SER A 19 45.71 13.89 29.26
CA SER A 19 44.99 14.36 28.07
C SER A 19 44.12 13.27 27.43
N VAL A 20 44.58 12.01 27.43
CA VAL A 20 43.78 10.88 26.93
C VAL A 20 42.64 10.53 27.89
N ALA A 21 42.86 10.60 29.20
CA ALA A 21 41.82 10.32 30.20
C ALA A 21 40.68 11.36 30.20
N VAL A 22 40.99 12.66 30.05
CA VAL A 22 39.98 13.73 29.96
C VAL A 22 39.21 13.65 28.63
N ALA A 23 39.86 13.26 27.54
CA ALA A 23 39.18 13.03 26.27
C ALA A 23 38.23 11.82 26.32
N LEU A 24 38.60 10.75 27.01
CA LEU A 24 37.75 9.55 27.15
C LEU A 24 36.61 9.72 28.17
N LEU A 25 36.78 10.56 29.20
CA LEU A 25 35.76 10.78 30.24
C LEU A 25 34.91 12.04 30.03
N GLY A 26 35.38 13.02 29.26
CA GLY A 26 34.65 14.27 28.96
C GLY A 26 33.68 14.17 27.77
N PHE A 27 33.95 13.27 26.82
CA PHE A 27 33.09 13.06 25.65
C PHE A 27 31.67 12.53 25.97
N PRO A 28 31.47 11.59 26.92
CA PRO A 28 30.12 11.10 27.21
C PRO A 28 29.23 12.12 27.97
N LEU A 29 29.78 13.14 28.63
CA LEU A 29 28.94 14.16 29.29
C LEU A 29 28.45 15.26 28.33
N ALA A 30 29.25 15.62 27.32
CA ALA A 30 28.84 16.59 26.30
C ALA A 30 27.76 16.05 25.34
N CYS A 31 27.81 14.74 25.03
CA CYS A 31 26.85 14.10 24.12
C CYS A 31 25.44 13.92 24.71
N PHE A 32 25.28 13.91 26.04
CA PHE A 32 23.96 13.75 26.68
C PHE A 32 23.25 15.07 27.03
N ALA A 33 23.98 16.19 27.19
CA ALA A 33 23.37 17.47 27.57
C ALA A 33 22.90 18.32 26.36
N LEU A 34 23.62 18.25 25.23
CA LEU A 34 23.32 19.04 24.03
C LEU A 34 21.96 18.72 23.35
N PRO A 35 21.49 17.47 23.24
CA PRO A 35 20.21 17.18 22.56
C PRO A 35 18.97 17.56 23.39
N VAL A 36 19.11 17.87 24.69
CA VAL A 36 17.99 18.26 25.56
C VAL A 36 17.87 19.78 25.71
N LEU A 37 18.99 20.50 25.75
CA LEU A 37 19.00 21.96 25.93
C LEU A 37 18.70 22.73 24.63
N ALA A 38 19.11 22.21 23.47
CA ALA A 38 18.86 22.84 22.17
C ALA A 38 17.35 23.03 21.83
N PRO A 39 16.46 22.02 21.98
CA PRO A 39 15.04 22.20 21.70
C PRO A 39 14.35 23.13 22.70
N LEU A 40 14.77 23.15 23.97
CA LEU A 40 14.23 24.06 24.97
C LEU A 40 14.63 25.53 24.71
N ALA A 41 15.87 25.77 24.27
CA ALA A 41 16.32 27.10 23.88
C ALA A 41 15.59 27.60 22.61
N LEU A 42 15.34 26.71 21.64
CA LEU A 42 14.58 27.06 20.43
C LEU A 42 13.11 27.36 20.75
N ALA A 43 12.50 26.58 21.64
CA ALA A 43 11.13 26.81 22.11
C ALA A 43 11.00 28.13 22.89
N TYR A 44 11.96 28.44 23.77
CA TYR A 44 12.02 29.73 24.46
C TYR A 44 12.18 30.89 23.48
N TYR A 45 13.07 30.75 22.48
CA TYR A 45 13.27 31.76 21.44
C TYR A 45 11.99 32.06 20.65
N PHE A 46 11.22 31.03 20.28
CA PHE A 46 9.94 31.20 19.57
C PHE A 46 8.83 31.80 20.43
N LEU A 47 8.77 31.45 21.72
CA LEU A 47 7.81 32.03 22.66
C LEU A 47 8.14 33.48 23.04
N SER A 48 9.41 33.89 22.95
CA SER A 48 9.84 35.26 23.20
C SER A 48 9.76 36.19 21.97
N GLN A 49 9.33 35.70 20.80
CA GLN A 49 9.08 36.58 19.65
C GLN A 49 7.76 37.36 19.85
N PRO A 50 7.75 38.70 19.72
CA PRO A 50 6.51 39.47 19.73
C PRO A 50 5.68 39.10 18.50
N GLN A 51 4.48 38.56 18.73
CA GLN A 51 3.54 38.23 17.67
C GLN A 51 3.10 39.52 16.95
N LYS A 52 3.48 39.64 15.67
CA LYS A 52 3.02 40.71 14.79
C LYS A 52 1.52 40.49 14.53
N PRO A 53 0.64 41.46 14.79
CA PRO A 53 -0.80 41.25 14.58
C PRO A 53 -1.10 41.02 13.11
N LEU A 54 -1.87 39.96 12.84
CA LEU A 54 -2.41 39.63 11.52
C LEU A 54 -3.24 40.80 10.99
N ALA A 55 -2.77 41.41 9.89
CA ALA A 55 -3.53 42.42 9.16
C ALA A 55 -4.73 41.75 8.48
N VAL A 56 -5.94 42.11 8.92
CA VAL A 56 -7.19 41.74 8.25
C VAL A 56 -7.31 42.57 6.96
N PRO A 57 -7.50 41.96 5.77
CA PRO A 57 -7.83 42.71 4.57
C PRO A 57 -9.25 43.29 4.70
N GLN A 58 -9.35 44.60 4.80
CA GLN A 58 -10.61 45.34 4.68
C GLN A 58 -11.00 45.42 3.19
N GLU A 59 -11.90 44.55 2.76
CA GLU A 59 -12.55 44.67 1.45
C GLU A 59 -13.61 45.78 1.53
N LYS A 60 -13.26 46.95 0.98
CA LYS A 60 -14.15 48.10 0.85
C LYS A 60 -15.26 47.80 -0.16
N ALA A 61 -16.47 47.60 0.34
CA ALA A 61 -17.69 47.72 -0.45
C ALA A 61 -17.77 49.13 -1.05
N LYS A 62 -17.65 49.23 -2.38
CA LYS A 62 -18.07 50.42 -3.13
C LYS A 62 -19.56 50.33 -3.35
N GLY A 63 -20.30 51.23 -2.72
CA GLY A 63 -21.69 51.52 -3.06
C GLY A 63 -21.77 52.13 -4.46
N LEU A 64 -22.81 51.74 -5.20
CA LEU A 64 -23.36 52.51 -6.31
C LEU A 64 -24.80 52.83 -5.92
N VAL A 65 -25.04 54.14 -5.74
CA VAL A 65 -26.32 54.78 -5.47
C VAL A 65 -27.10 54.89 -6.77
N VAL A 66 -28.40 54.55 -6.76
CA VAL A 66 -29.40 55.21 -7.61
C VAL A 66 -30.71 55.33 -6.82
N ASP A 67 -31.26 56.53 -6.89
CA ASP A 67 -32.24 57.18 -6.04
C ASP A 67 -33.64 56.56 -5.97
N THR A 68 -34.28 56.79 -4.82
CA THR A 68 -35.73 56.78 -4.64
C THR A 68 -36.32 58.09 -5.15
N ASP A 69 -37.40 58.02 -5.93
CA ASP A 69 -38.47 59.00 -5.76
C ASP A 69 -39.87 58.38 -5.93
N LYS A 70 -40.77 58.86 -5.08
CA LYS A 70 -42.24 58.73 -5.13
C LYS A 70 -42.73 59.62 -6.30
N SER A 71 -43.93 59.58 -6.86
CA SER A 71 -45.30 59.34 -6.39
C SER A 71 -46.24 59.49 -7.61
N GLU A 72 -47.48 58.99 -7.47
CA GLU A 72 -48.70 59.34 -8.25
C GLU A 72 -48.76 58.82 -9.71
N GLU A 73 -49.86 58.31 -10.27
CA GLU A 73 -51.30 58.51 -10.05
C GLU A 73 -52.10 57.34 -10.71
N LYS A 74 -53.26 57.00 -10.09
CA LYS A 74 -54.50 56.33 -10.61
C LYS A 74 -54.44 55.42 -11.85
N ASN A 75 -55.10 54.26 -11.80
CA ASN A 75 -56.57 54.18 -11.95
C ASN A 75 -57.07 52.74 -11.81
N ASP A 76 -58.35 52.65 -11.43
CA ASP A 76 -59.07 51.49 -10.96
C ASP A 76 -59.43 50.41 -12.00
N LEU A 77 -59.87 49.28 -11.44
CA LEU A 77 -60.95 48.37 -11.88
C LEU A 77 -60.59 46.98 -12.43
N ALA A 78 -61.00 46.01 -11.59
CA ALA A 78 -61.84 44.85 -11.92
C ALA A 78 -61.19 43.45 -11.97
N ALA A 79 -61.53 42.70 -10.90
CA ALA A 79 -62.11 41.36 -10.92
C ALA A 79 -61.21 40.16 -11.26
N VAL A 80 -60.86 39.36 -10.25
CA VAL A 80 -61.54 38.11 -9.84
C VAL A 80 -60.65 37.42 -8.78
N LYS A 81 -61.27 36.96 -7.69
CA LYS A 81 -60.67 36.25 -6.53
C LYS A 81 -60.95 34.73 -6.62
N PRO A 82 -60.36 33.87 -5.74
CA PRO A 82 -59.65 32.63 -6.10
C PRO A 82 -60.27 31.35 -5.48
N VAL A 83 -59.75 30.16 -5.78
CA VAL A 83 -59.91 28.93 -4.95
C VAL A 83 -58.67 28.03 -5.14
N ALA A 84 -57.68 28.07 -4.25
CA ALA A 84 -57.49 27.22 -3.06
C ALA A 84 -57.02 25.77 -3.36
N GLU A 85 -55.71 25.55 -3.19
CA GLU A 85 -55.02 24.25 -3.19
C GLU A 85 -55.03 23.63 -1.78
N LYS A 86 -55.33 22.33 -1.68
CA LYS A 86 -55.16 21.52 -0.46
C LYS A 86 -54.57 20.15 -0.81
N LYS A 87 -53.45 19.81 -0.13
CA LYS A 87 -52.72 18.52 -0.15
C LYS A 87 -53.63 17.30 0.04
N PRO A 88 -53.20 16.10 -0.38
CA PRO A 88 -52.98 15.06 0.65
C PRO A 88 -51.91 13.98 0.35
N SER A 89 -51.53 13.28 1.43
CA SER A 89 -51.19 11.84 1.53
C SER A 89 -51.68 11.41 2.94
N PRO A 90 -51.86 10.12 3.33
CA PRO A 90 -51.36 8.86 2.75
C PRO A 90 -52.31 7.62 2.79
N SER A 91 -51.82 6.47 2.28
CA SER A 91 -52.10 5.05 2.65
C SER A 91 -53.50 4.41 2.42
N VAL A 92 -53.54 3.26 1.72
CA VAL A 92 -53.84 1.88 2.24
C VAL A 92 -53.97 0.92 1.05
N ALA A 93 -53.42 -0.28 1.20
CA ALA A 93 -53.40 -1.40 0.26
C ALA A 93 -54.75 -2.13 0.11
N ALA A 94 -55.00 -2.76 -1.06
CA ALA A 94 -55.64 -4.07 -1.18
C ALA A 94 -55.51 -4.66 -2.60
N SER A 95 -54.95 -5.87 -2.64
CA SER A 95 -54.99 -6.95 -3.63
C SER A 95 -55.73 -6.80 -4.97
N ALA A 96 -55.03 -7.16 -6.04
CA ALA A 96 -55.62 -7.90 -7.16
C ALA A 96 -54.68 -9.06 -7.54
N VAL A 97 -55.15 -10.27 -7.27
CA VAL A 97 -54.63 -11.53 -7.82
C VAL A 97 -55.11 -11.60 -9.27
N VAL A 98 -54.19 -11.80 -10.21
CA VAL A 98 -54.49 -12.40 -11.52
C VAL A 98 -53.48 -13.52 -11.73
N GLU A 99 -54.01 -14.74 -11.76
CA GLU A 99 -53.34 -15.99 -12.09
C GLU A 99 -52.82 -16.00 -13.53
N GLY A 100 -51.77 -16.78 -13.75
CA GLY A 100 -51.70 -17.63 -14.94
C GLY A 100 -51.22 -16.98 -16.25
N GLY A 101 -50.05 -16.35 -16.24
CA GLY A 101 -49.33 -16.03 -17.48
C GLY A 101 -47.91 -16.58 -17.41
N SER A 102 -47.64 -17.72 -18.07
CA SER A 102 -46.29 -18.18 -18.37
C SER A 102 -45.51 -17.01 -18.98
N ALA A 103 -44.50 -16.51 -18.27
CA ALA A 103 -43.61 -15.49 -18.82
C ALA A 103 -43.13 -15.98 -20.21
N PRO A 104 -43.29 -15.18 -21.28
CA PRO A 104 -42.82 -15.60 -22.59
C PRO A 104 -41.31 -15.88 -22.49
N PRO A 105 -40.80 -16.93 -23.17
CA PRO A 105 -39.37 -17.20 -23.16
C PRO A 105 -38.67 -15.94 -23.62
N LEU A 106 -37.78 -15.43 -22.76
CA LEU A 106 -36.98 -14.25 -23.05
C LEU A 106 -36.05 -14.60 -24.21
N THR A 107 -36.46 -14.32 -25.45
CA THR A 107 -35.64 -14.58 -26.63
C THR A 107 -34.73 -13.38 -26.89
N GLY A 108 -33.44 -13.64 -27.10
CA GLY A 108 -32.46 -12.62 -27.49
C GLY A 108 -31.85 -11.81 -26.34
N GLY A 109 -31.51 -10.54 -26.61
CA GLY A 109 -30.65 -9.70 -25.76
C GLY A 109 -31.11 -9.52 -24.30
N VAL A 110 -32.40 -9.68 -24.00
CA VAL A 110 -32.92 -9.56 -22.63
C VAL A 110 -32.53 -10.77 -21.76
N ALA A 111 -32.52 -11.99 -22.32
CA ALA A 111 -32.00 -13.16 -21.63
C ALA A 111 -30.47 -13.09 -21.44
N LEU A 112 -29.76 -12.52 -22.41
CA LEU A 112 -28.31 -12.27 -22.30
C LEU A 112 -28.00 -11.28 -21.16
N LEU A 113 -28.71 -10.15 -21.11
CA LEU A 113 -28.55 -9.16 -20.04
C LEU A 113 -28.93 -9.72 -18.66
N ARG A 114 -29.95 -10.58 -18.59
CA ARG A 114 -30.32 -11.28 -17.35
C ARG A 114 -29.22 -12.24 -16.91
N LYS A 115 -28.69 -13.05 -17.83
CA LYS A 115 -27.58 -13.98 -17.55
C LYS A 115 -26.31 -13.22 -17.13
N MET A 116 -26.01 -12.08 -17.75
CA MET A 116 -24.90 -11.20 -17.34
C MET A 116 -25.11 -10.60 -15.94
N ARG A 117 -26.35 -10.18 -15.60
CA ARG A 117 -26.69 -9.67 -14.26
C ARG A 117 -26.62 -10.77 -13.20
N GLU A 118 -27.12 -11.97 -13.50
CA GLU A 118 -27.05 -13.13 -12.61
C GLU A 118 -25.60 -13.57 -12.39
N GLN A 119 -24.77 -13.57 -13.43
CA GLN A 119 -23.33 -13.82 -13.31
C GLN A 119 -22.61 -12.74 -12.50
N LYS A 120 -22.96 -11.45 -12.69
CA LYS A 120 -22.40 -10.34 -11.91
C LYS A 120 -22.83 -10.42 -10.43
N ALA A 121 -24.09 -10.74 -10.16
CA ALA A 121 -24.61 -10.90 -8.81
C ALA A 121 -24.03 -12.13 -8.11
N ALA A 122 -23.85 -13.25 -8.82
CA ALA A 122 -23.17 -14.44 -8.30
C ALA A 122 -21.69 -14.15 -7.99
N ARG A 123 -20.99 -13.38 -8.83
CA ARG A 123 -19.61 -12.93 -8.57
C ARG A 123 -19.53 -12.05 -7.31
N ALA A 124 -20.41 -11.05 -7.20
CA ALA A 124 -20.46 -10.18 -6.03
C ALA A 124 -20.82 -10.92 -4.72
N LYS A 125 -21.53 -12.06 -4.80
CA LYS A 125 -21.89 -12.89 -3.64
C LYS A 125 -20.79 -13.87 -3.21
N ALA A 126 -19.85 -14.22 -4.11
CA ALA A 126 -18.74 -15.13 -3.83
C ALA A 126 -17.50 -14.43 -3.24
N GLU A 127 -17.53 -13.10 -3.15
CA GLU A 127 -16.45 -12.30 -2.60
C GLU A 127 -16.72 -12.02 -1.11
N ASN A 128 -15.85 -12.53 -0.25
CA ASN A 128 -15.94 -12.28 1.19
C ASN A 128 -15.46 -10.84 1.46
N PRO A 129 -16.28 -9.94 2.05
CA PRO A 129 -15.92 -8.54 2.25
C PRO A 129 -14.74 -8.32 3.20
N ASP A 130 -14.36 -9.33 3.98
CA ASP A 130 -13.29 -9.24 4.97
C ASP A 130 -11.90 -9.48 4.36
N LYS A 131 -11.83 -10.18 3.22
CA LYS A 131 -10.59 -10.47 2.50
C LYS A 131 -10.36 -9.44 1.41
N LYS A 132 -9.14 -8.90 1.32
CA LYS A 132 -8.78 -7.88 0.33
C LYS A 132 -7.49 -8.25 -0.41
N ILE A 133 -7.34 -7.72 -1.62
CA ILE A 133 -6.08 -7.77 -2.36
C ILE A 133 -5.24 -6.56 -1.92
N LEU A 134 -4.01 -6.79 -1.47
CA LEU A 134 -3.06 -5.71 -1.20
C LEU A 134 -2.22 -5.46 -2.45
N VAL A 135 -2.18 -4.21 -2.91
CA VAL A 135 -1.23 -3.72 -3.91
C VAL A 135 -0.31 -2.72 -3.21
N ALA A 136 0.91 -3.13 -2.93
CA ALA A 136 1.88 -2.31 -2.21
C ALA A 136 2.99 -1.78 -3.13
N PHE A 137 3.59 -0.64 -2.79
CA PHE A 137 4.73 -0.10 -3.53
C PHE A 137 5.85 0.40 -2.63
N ALA A 138 7.09 0.20 -3.08
CA ALA A 138 8.30 0.85 -2.57
C ALA A 138 8.84 1.76 -3.66
N SER A 139 8.80 3.08 -3.44
CA SER A 139 9.10 4.07 -4.47
C SER A 139 9.76 5.31 -3.89
N GLN A 140 10.85 5.80 -4.51
CA GLN A 140 11.47 7.06 -4.12
C GLN A 140 10.99 8.23 -5.00
N THR A 141 10.99 8.03 -6.32
CA THR A 141 10.71 9.06 -7.34
C THR A 141 9.33 8.96 -7.97
N GLY A 142 8.56 7.91 -7.66
CA GLY A 142 7.18 7.73 -8.16
C GLY A 142 6.98 6.58 -9.14
N THR A 143 8.03 6.09 -9.82
CA THR A 143 7.91 5.05 -10.86
C THR A 143 7.20 3.77 -10.38
N ALA A 144 7.65 3.18 -9.27
CA ALA A 144 7.01 1.99 -8.70
C ALA A 144 5.57 2.26 -8.23
N GLN A 145 5.28 3.49 -7.78
CA GLN A 145 3.95 3.88 -7.34
C GLN A 145 2.97 3.96 -8.52
N GLU A 146 3.41 4.47 -9.67
CA GLU A 146 2.59 4.56 -10.87
C GLU A 146 2.24 3.18 -11.43
N ILE A 147 3.21 2.26 -11.47
CA ILE A 147 2.98 0.88 -11.90
C ILE A 147 2.00 0.18 -10.95
N ALA A 148 2.17 0.34 -9.64
CA ALA A 148 1.23 -0.21 -8.65
C ALA A 148 -0.18 0.39 -8.77
N LYS A 149 -0.30 1.69 -9.04
CA LYS A 149 -1.58 2.36 -9.33
C LYS A 149 -2.25 1.79 -10.57
N ALA A 150 -1.49 1.57 -11.65
CA ALA A 150 -2.01 0.99 -12.88
C ALA A 150 -2.54 -0.44 -12.65
N LEU A 151 -1.78 -1.28 -11.96
CA LEU A 151 -2.22 -2.63 -11.59
C LEU A 151 -3.48 -2.59 -10.71
N HIS A 152 -3.52 -1.72 -9.70
CA HIS A 152 -4.69 -1.53 -8.84
C HIS A 152 -5.94 -1.12 -9.62
N ALA A 153 -5.81 -0.15 -10.53
CA ALA A 153 -6.91 0.30 -11.38
C ALA A 153 -7.47 -0.84 -12.24
N GLN A 154 -6.60 -1.66 -12.84
CA GLN A 154 -7.02 -2.83 -13.62
C GLN A 154 -7.72 -3.89 -12.76
N ILE A 155 -7.25 -4.14 -11.54
CA ILE A 155 -7.91 -5.05 -10.59
C ILE A 155 -9.32 -4.53 -10.27
N VAL A 156 -9.46 -3.24 -9.96
CA VAL A 156 -10.75 -2.61 -9.65
C VAL A 156 -11.70 -2.67 -10.84
N GLU A 157 -11.21 -2.43 -12.05
CA GLU A 157 -12.01 -2.52 -13.28
C GLU A 157 -12.54 -3.94 -13.52
N LYS A 158 -11.69 -4.95 -13.38
CA LYS A 158 -12.05 -6.36 -13.64
C LYS A 158 -12.95 -6.96 -12.55
N THR A 159 -12.83 -6.51 -11.31
CA THR A 159 -13.66 -6.96 -10.17
C THR A 159 -14.96 -6.17 -10.07
N GLY A 160 -14.93 -4.89 -10.43
CA GLY A 160 -16.08 -3.98 -10.32
C GLY A 160 -16.36 -3.51 -8.89
N THR A 161 -15.44 -3.78 -7.95
CA THR A 161 -15.59 -3.49 -6.51
C THR A 161 -14.35 -2.78 -5.97
N PRO A 162 -14.35 -1.44 -5.87
CA PRO A 162 -13.19 -0.67 -5.45
C PRO A 162 -12.66 -1.00 -4.05
N LYS A 163 -13.54 -1.45 -3.14
CA LYS A 163 -13.17 -1.77 -1.75
C LYS A 163 -12.36 -3.07 -1.60
N LEU A 164 -12.29 -3.86 -2.67
CA LEU A 164 -11.67 -5.19 -2.67
C LEU A 164 -10.15 -5.12 -2.79
N ALA A 165 -9.63 -4.09 -3.46
CA ALA A 165 -8.20 -3.88 -3.63
C ALA A 165 -7.75 -2.63 -2.87
N VAL A 166 -6.70 -2.78 -2.06
CA VAL A 166 -6.08 -1.70 -1.29
C VAL A 166 -4.76 -1.34 -1.94
N LEU A 167 -4.60 -0.07 -2.33
CA LEU A 167 -3.31 0.47 -2.78
C LEU A 167 -2.65 1.21 -1.60
N SER A 168 -1.40 0.89 -1.29
CA SER A 168 -0.71 1.48 -0.14
C SER A 168 0.80 1.52 -0.30
N ALA A 169 1.47 2.49 0.33
CA ALA A 169 2.91 2.43 0.50
C ALA A 169 3.24 1.40 1.58
N PHE A 170 4.43 0.79 1.53
CA PHE A 170 4.77 -0.25 2.50
C PHE A 170 4.77 0.24 3.96
N ASN A 171 5.21 1.47 4.24
CA ASN A 171 5.19 2.02 5.60
C ASN A 171 3.77 2.19 6.19
N ASP A 172 2.75 2.31 5.33
CA ASP A 172 1.35 2.46 5.75
C ASP A 172 0.70 1.09 6.02
N VAL A 173 1.37 0.00 5.66
CA VAL A 173 0.93 -1.38 5.91
C VAL A 173 1.62 -1.89 7.17
N ASP A 174 0.83 -2.38 8.11
CA ASP A 174 1.41 -3.10 9.25
C ASP A 174 1.79 -4.53 8.83
N VAL A 175 3.01 -4.95 9.14
CA VAL A 175 3.50 -6.30 8.80
C VAL A 175 2.64 -7.37 9.46
N ASP A 176 2.15 -7.11 10.66
CA ASP A 176 1.27 -8.01 11.42
C ASP A 176 -0.14 -8.17 10.82
N SER A 177 -0.52 -7.27 9.90
CA SER A 177 -1.79 -7.35 9.17
C SER A 177 -1.73 -8.26 7.95
N LEU A 178 -0.53 -8.66 7.50
CA LEU A 178 -0.31 -9.56 6.36
C LEU A 178 -0.64 -11.01 6.71
N LYS A 179 -1.91 -11.27 6.93
CA LYS A 179 -2.45 -12.59 7.26
C LYS A 179 -3.36 -13.07 6.13
N PRO A 180 -3.48 -14.39 5.90
CA PRO A 180 -4.35 -14.93 4.86
C PRO A 180 -5.84 -14.56 5.04
N ASP A 181 -6.25 -14.23 6.26
CA ASP A 181 -7.62 -13.80 6.56
C ASP A 181 -7.93 -12.36 6.15
N THR A 182 -6.92 -11.49 6.09
CA THR A 182 -7.07 -10.06 5.73
C THR A 182 -6.57 -9.80 4.31
N PHE A 183 -5.34 -10.25 4.01
CA PHE A 183 -4.67 -10.10 2.73
C PHE A 183 -4.22 -11.47 2.21
N PRO A 184 -5.14 -12.31 1.69
CA PRO A 184 -4.77 -13.59 1.09
C PRO A 184 -3.85 -13.46 -0.12
N VAL A 185 -3.90 -12.33 -0.83
CA VAL A 185 -3.09 -12.05 -2.02
C VAL A 185 -2.45 -10.67 -1.90
N VAL A 186 -1.13 -10.63 -2.11
CA VAL A 186 -0.30 -9.42 -2.04
C VAL A 186 0.49 -9.27 -3.34
N ALA A 187 0.22 -8.23 -4.11
CA ALA A 187 1.06 -7.83 -5.24
C ALA A 187 1.88 -6.61 -4.82
N PHE A 188 3.17 -6.58 -5.14
CA PHE A 188 3.97 -5.39 -4.84
C PHE A 188 5.01 -5.05 -5.89
N VAL A 189 5.28 -3.75 -6.01
CA VAL A 189 6.33 -3.20 -6.86
C VAL A 189 7.38 -2.56 -5.96
N ALA A 190 8.61 -3.02 -6.02
CA ALA A 190 9.67 -2.53 -5.14
C ALA A 190 10.83 -1.95 -5.94
N ALA A 191 11.21 -0.70 -5.65
CA ALA A 191 12.46 -0.11 -6.10
C ALA A 191 13.56 -0.25 -5.04
N SER A 192 14.82 -0.23 -5.46
CA SER A 192 15.97 0.00 -4.58
C SER A 192 16.49 1.42 -4.77
N THR A 193 17.05 2.03 -3.73
CA THR A 193 17.69 3.35 -3.80
C THR A 193 19.18 3.27 -3.50
N GLY A 194 19.96 4.20 -4.09
CA GLY A 194 21.38 4.40 -3.79
C GLY A 194 22.19 3.11 -3.78
N ASP A 195 22.76 2.78 -2.62
CA ASP A 195 23.57 1.58 -2.41
C ASP A 195 22.73 0.33 -2.07
N GLY A 196 21.52 0.20 -2.60
CA GLY A 196 20.66 -0.97 -2.37
C GLY A 196 19.91 -0.92 -1.03
N ASP A 197 19.53 0.29 -0.61
CA ASP A 197 18.69 0.55 0.55
C ASP A 197 17.22 0.72 0.13
N PRO A 198 16.25 0.45 1.03
CA PRO A 198 14.85 0.65 0.72
C PRO A 198 14.52 2.14 0.56
N PRO A 199 13.56 2.50 -0.32
CA PRO A 199 13.01 3.85 -0.37
C PRO A 199 12.42 4.30 0.98
N ASP A 200 12.34 5.61 1.19
CA ASP A 200 11.89 6.19 2.47
C ASP A 200 10.49 5.71 2.88
N ASN A 201 9.59 5.55 1.91
CA ASN A 201 8.22 5.05 2.12
C ASN A 201 8.13 3.55 2.42
N THR A 202 9.26 2.86 2.55
CA THR A 202 9.36 1.42 2.79
C THR A 202 10.32 1.04 3.91
N ALA A 203 11.25 1.94 4.27
CA ALA A 203 12.32 1.66 5.23
C ALA A 203 11.83 1.07 6.56
N SER A 204 10.76 1.61 7.13
CA SER A 204 10.24 1.15 8.43
C SER A 204 9.61 -0.25 8.34
N PHE A 205 8.85 -0.51 7.28
CA PHE A 205 8.26 -1.81 6.99
C PHE A 205 9.32 -2.86 6.71
N TYR A 206 10.31 -2.52 5.88
CA TYR A 206 11.44 -3.38 5.54
C TYR A 206 12.22 -3.81 6.79
N ALA A 207 12.56 -2.86 7.67
CA ALA A 207 13.25 -3.16 8.92
C ALA A 207 12.44 -4.07 9.86
N LYS A 208 11.12 -3.85 9.97
CA LYS A 208 10.22 -4.71 10.75
C LYS A 208 10.13 -6.11 10.15
N MET A 209 9.92 -6.21 8.84
CA MET A 209 9.79 -7.48 8.13
C MET A 209 11.03 -8.33 8.32
N LEU A 210 12.25 -7.78 8.20
CA LEU A 210 13.48 -8.53 8.36
C LEU A 210 13.62 -9.22 9.74
N ARG A 211 13.03 -8.64 10.79
CA ARG A 211 13.04 -9.16 12.17
C ARG A 211 11.99 -10.24 12.45
N LYS A 212 11.03 -10.43 11.55
CA LYS A 212 9.94 -11.41 11.70
C LYS A 212 10.43 -12.84 11.72
N LYS A 213 9.74 -13.69 12.49
CA LYS A 213 10.06 -15.11 12.67
C LYS A 213 9.39 -15.95 11.58
N LYS A 214 9.86 -17.19 11.41
CA LYS A 214 9.38 -18.10 10.35
C LYS A 214 7.86 -18.34 10.44
N GLU A 215 7.26 -18.60 9.28
CA GLU A 215 5.85 -19.01 9.10
C GLU A 215 4.76 -17.96 9.41
N GLU A 216 5.12 -16.70 9.70
CA GLU A 216 4.14 -15.64 9.95
C GLU A 216 3.28 -15.26 8.71
N LEU A 217 3.73 -15.59 7.49
CA LEU A 217 3.00 -15.33 6.24
C LEU A 217 2.47 -16.61 5.58
N LYS A 218 2.36 -17.71 6.33
CA LYS A 218 1.87 -18.99 5.79
C LYS A 218 0.45 -18.84 5.22
N GLY A 219 0.27 -19.26 3.98
CA GLY A 219 -0.99 -19.15 3.25
C GLY A 219 -1.24 -17.79 2.59
N VAL A 220 -0.34 -16.81 2.76
CA VAL A 220 -0.33 -15.58 1.96
C VAL A 220 0.31 -15.88 0.62
N ARG A 221 -0.36 -15.45 -0.45
CA ARG A 221 0.13 -15.56 -1.82
C ARG A 221 0.65 -14.23 -2.31
N TYR A 222 1.77 -14.22 -3.02
CA TYR A 222 2.39 -12.98 -3.48
C TYR A 222 2.99 -13.04 -4.88
N THR A 223 3.12 -11.86 -5.48
CA THR A 223 3.93 -11.61 -6.69
C THR A 223 4.64 -10.27 -6.55
N CYS A 224 5.85 -10.18 -7.09
CA CYS A 224 6.72 -9.03 -6.97
C CYS A 224 7.23 -8.58 -8.34
N LEU A 225 7.26 -7.26 -8.54
CA LEU A 225 8.07 -6.61 -9.58
C LEU A 225 9.18 -5.81 -8.91
N GLY A 226 10.42 -6.18 -9.17
CA GLY A 226 11.59 -5.39 -8.77
C GLY A 226 11.92 -4.34 -9.83
N LEU A 227 12.20 -3.12 -9.41
CA LEU A 227 12.82 -2.06 -10.22
C LEU A 227 14.21 -1.76 -9.68
N GLY A 228 15.16 -1.56 -10.58
CA GLY A 228 16.53 -1.22 -10.25
C GLY A 228 17.31 -0.81 -11.48
N ASP A 229 18.55 -0.41 -11.26
CA ASP A 229 19.48 0.04 -12.30
C ASP A 229 20.81 -0.72 -12.10
N SER A 230 21.23 -1.48 -13.11
CA SER A 230 22.45 -2.29 -13.06
C SER A 230 23.75 -1.47 -13.03
N ASN A 231 23.69 -0.16 -13.26
CA ASN A 231 24.82 0.74 -13.03
C ASN A 231 25.20 0.85 -11.54
N TYR A 232 24.29 0.48 -10.63
CA TYR A 232 24.55 0.48 -9.20
C TYR A 232 25.11 -0.86 -8.72
N THR A 233 26.10 -0.79 -7.84
CA THR A 233 26.80 -1.96 -7.26
C THR A 233 25.84 -2.97 -6.61
N ARG A 234 24.79 -2.47 -5.95
CA ARG A 234 23.79 -3.28 -5.25
C ARG A 234 22.48 -3.39 -6.03
N PHE A 235 22.59 -3.79 -7.30
CA PHE A 235 21.45 -4.04 -8.19
C PHE A 235 20.40 -4.98 -7.57
N MET A 236 19.14 -4.53 -7.58
CA MET A 236 17.96 -5.27 -7.09
C MET A 236 18.02 -5.75 -5.64
N ALA A 237 18.85 -5.14 -4.78
CA ALA A 237 19.04 -5.60 -3.41
C ALA A 237 17.74 -5.65 -2.60
N VAL A 238 16.90 -4.61 -2.67
CA VAL A 238 15.67 -4.53 -1.86
C VAL A 238 14.60 -5.51 -2.34
N PRO A 239 14.21 -5.55 -3.64
CA PRO A 239 13.23 -6.52 -4.14
C PRO A 239 13.64 -7.97 -3.87
N ARG A 240 14.91 -8.32 -4.10
CA ARG A 240 15.42 -9.68 -3.86
C ARG A 240 15.38 -10.05 -2.38
N ASN A 241 15.76 -9.12 -1.50
CA ASN A 241 15.70 -9.35 -0.05
C ASN A 241 14.27 -9.49 0.46
N MET A 242 13.35 -8.65 -0.02
CA MET A 242 11.93 -8.75 0.32
C MET A 242 11.36 -10.09 -0.16
N ARG A 243 11.59 -10.46 -1.41
CA ARG A 243 11.19 -11.77 -1.95
C ARG A 243 11.68 -12.93 -1.08
N LYS A 244 12.99 -12.99 -0.83
CA LYS A 244 13.61 -14.03 0.00
C LYS A 244 12.99 -14.07 1.40
N LYS A 245 12.67 -12.90 1.96
CA LYS A 245 12.03 -12.82 3.27
C LYS A 245 10.58 -13.28 3.24
N PHE A 246 9.79 -12.90 2.25
CA PHE A 246 8.42 -13.40 2.05
C PHE A 246 8.40 -14.93 1.95
N GLU A 247 9.26 -15.52 1.12
CA GLU A 247 9.41 -16.98 1.01
C GLU A 247 9.83 -17.62 2.35
N GLY A 248 10.81 -17.02 3.04
CA GLY A 248 11.26 -17.49 4.36
C GLY A 248 10.22 -17.34 5.48
N LEU A 249 9.21 -16.50 5.30
CA LEU A 249 8.06 -16.34 6.19
C LEU A 249 6.89 -17.27 5.82
N GLY A 250 7.03 -18.08 4.76
CA GLY A 250 6.02 -19.05 4.33
C GLY A 250 5.01 -18.54 3.30
N ALA A 251 5.24 -17.36 2.71
CA ALA A 251 4.42 -16.86 1.62
C ALA A 251 4.72 -17.61 0.31
N GLU A 252 3.71 -17.82 -0.52
CA GLU A 252 3.81 -18.58 -1.77
C GLU A 252 3.80 -17.65 -2.99
N CYS A 253 4.77 -17.83 -3.89
CA CYS A 253 4.87 -17.06 -5.12
C CYS A 253 3.86 -17.57 -6.16
N ILE A 254 2.95 -16.70 -6.63
CA ILE A 254 1.86 -17.10 -7.55
C ILE A 254 2.11 -16.81 -9.01
N TYR A 255 3.01 -15.87 -9.30
CA TYR A 255 3.38 -15.47 -10.65
C TYR A 255 4.87 -15.11 -10.67
N TRP A 256 5.45 -15.06 -11.86
CA TRP A 256 6.87 -14.73 -12.05
C TRP A 256 7.24 -13.44 -11.32
N ASN A 257 8.23 -13.53 -10.42
CA ASN A 257 8.84 -12.36 -9.79
C ASN A 257 9.80 -11.71 -10.78
N ALA A 258 9.33 -10.68 -11.48
CA ALA A 258 10.08 -9.98 -12.52
C ALA A 258 11.06 -8.96 -11.93
N GLU A 259 12.14 -8.71 -12.66
CA GLU A 259 13.15 -7.70 -12.34
C GLU A 259 13.32 -6.83 -13.59
N ALA A 260 12.94 -5.57 -13.53
CA ALA A 260 13.06 -4.61 -14.63
C ALA A 260 14.27 -3.69 -14.39
N ASP A 261 15.22 -3.72 -15.32
CA ASP A 261 16.43 -2.91 -15.29
C ASP A 261 16.22 -1.60 -16.05
N GLU A 262 16.53 -0.47 -15.42
CA GLU A 262 16.42 0.85 -16.02
C GLU A 262 17.37 1.02 -17.22
N VAL A 263 18.49 0.30 -17.23
CA VAL A 263 19.47 0.34 -18.34
C VAL A 263 18.92 -0.30 -19.62
N ASP A 264 18.19 -1.41 -19.47
CA ASP A 264 17.63 -2.18 -20.60
C ASP A 264 16.24 -1.66 -21.02
N GLY A 265 15.67 -0.74 -20.25
CA GLY A 265 14.29 -0.25 -20.40
C GLY A 265 13.32 -1.04 -19.53
N LEU A 266 12.33 -0.33 -18.97
CA LEU A 266 11.39 -0.90 -18.01
C LEU A 266 10.15 -1.51 -18.69
N GLU A 267 9.76 -0.96 -19.83
CA GLU A 267 8.43 -1.08 -20.41
C GLU A 267 8.04 -2.52 -20.70
N GLU A 268 8.88 -3.26 -21.44
CA GLU A 268 8.57 -4.64 -21.85
C GLU A 268 8.41 -5.58 -20.65
N THR A 269 9.28 -5.44 -19.65
CA THR A 269 9.24 -6.27 -18.45
C THR A 269 8.05 -5.92 -17.57
N VAL A 270 7.77 -4.63 -17.40
CA VAL A 270 6.64 -4.13 -16.61
C VAL A 270 5.31 -4.54 -17.24
N GLU A 271 5.16 -4.42 -18.55
CA GLU A 271 3.93 -4.77 -19.26
C GLU A 271 3.65 -6.28 -19.15
N LYS A 272 4.61 -7.13 -19.52
CA LYS A 272 4.49 -8.60 -19.40
C LYS A 272 4.21 -9.04 -17.96
N TRP A 273 4.84 -8.39 -17.00
CA TRP A 273 4.59 -8.70 -15.59
C TRP A 273 3.18 -8.29 -15.18
N THR A 274 2.75 -7.07 -15.53
CA THR A 274 1.45 -6.51 -15.13
C THR A 274 0.29 -7.36 -15.67
N GLU A 275 0.35 -7.77 -16.94
CA GLU A 275 -0.68 -8.60 -17.56
C GLU A 275 -0.83 -9.95 -16.87
N GLY A 276 0.26 -10.70 -16.70
CA GLY A 276 0.20 -12.01 -16.08
C GLY A 276 -0.02 -11.97 -14.56
N ALA A 277 0.51 -10.95 -13.88
CA ALA A 277 0.26 -10.73 -12.46
C ALA A 277 -1.23 -10.44 -12.20
N LEU A 278 -1.88 -9.63 -13.04
CA LEU A 278 -3.31 -9.36 -12.94
C LEU A 278 -4.13 -10.66 -12.99
N GLU A 279 -3.87 -11.52 -13.97
CA GLU A 279 -4.60 -12.78 -14.12
C GLU A 279 -4.39 -13.71 -12.92
N ALA A 280 -3.13 -13.86 -12.48
CA ALA A 280 -2.78 -14.70 -11.33
C ALA A 280 -3.42 -14.19 -10.04
N VAL A 281 -3.32 -12.89 -9.76
CA VAL A 281 -3.89 -12.24 -8.56
C VAL A 281 -5.39 -12.46 -8.50
N LEU A 282 -6.11 -12.24 -9.61
CA LEU A 282 -7.56 -12.40 -9.65
C LEU A 282 -7.99 -13.87 -9.50
N LYS A 283 -7.25 -14.81 -10.10
CA LYS A 283 -7.50 -16.25 -9.97
C LYS A 283 -7.33 -16.70 -8.51
N GLU A 284 -6.20 -16.34 -7.91
CA GLU A 284 -5.86 -16.74 -6.55
C GLU A 284 -6.75 -16.07 -5.50
N TYR A 285 -7.15 -14.82 -5.73
CA TYR A 285 -8.09 -14.15 -4.86
C TYR A 285 -9.46 -14.86 -4.86
N ARG A 286 -9.99 -15.21 -6.05
CA ARG A 286 -11.25 -15.95 -6.16
C ARG A 286 -11.18 -17.32 -5.48
N ALA A 287 -10.04 -18.01 -5.56
CA ALA A 287 -9.84 -19.27 -4.85
C ALA A 287 -9.85 -19.08 -3.32
N ALA A 288 -9.23 -18.00 -2.82
CA ALA A 288 -9.22 -17.68 -1.38
C ALA A 288 -10.59 -17.27 -0.82
N THR A 289 -11.46 -16.66 -1.63
CA THR A 289 -12.80 -16.23 -1.19
C THR A 289 -13.85 -17.31 -1.36
N ALA A 290 -13.76 -18.14 -2.40
CA ALA A 290 -14.70 -19.25 -2.64
C ALA A 290 -14.67 -20.33 -1.55
N GLY A 291 -13.54 -20.49 -0.86
CA GLY A 291 -13.35 -21.48 0.21
C GLY A 291 -14.27 -21.33 1.43
N GLY A 292 -15.04 -20.24 1.55
CA GLY A 292 -16.00 -20.03 2.65
C GLY A 292 -17.22 -20.97 2.62
N SER A 293 -17.52 -21.62 1.50
CA SER A 293 -18.66 -22.54 1.37
C SER A 293 -18.29 -24.03 1.34
N GLU A 294 -17.01 -24.38 1.13
CA GLU A 294 -16.55 -25.78 0.97
C GLU A 294 -15.61 -26.24 2.10
N ALA A 295 -15.15 -25.34 2.97
CA ALA A 295 -14.25 -25.67 4.08
C ALA A 295 -14.90 -26.53 5.19
N MET A 296 -16.23 -26.67 5.23
CA MET A 296 -16.90 -27.59 6.17
C MET A 296 -17.07 -29.02 5.63
N ALA A 297 -16.86 -29.27 4.34
CA ALA A 297 -17.02 -30.61 3.74
C ALA A 297 -15.70 -31.34 3.48
N SER A 298 -14.56 -30.65 3.56
CA SER A 298 -13.25 -31.19 3.15
C SER A 298 -12.32 -31.59 4.30
N VAL A 299 -12.65 -31.24 5.56
CA VAL A 299 -11.84 -31.66 6.72
C VAL A 299 -12.01 -33.15 7.04
N GLU A 300 -13.13 -33.77 6.66
CA GLU A 300 -13.39 -35.19 6.96
C GLU A 300 -12.93 -36.16 5.84
N ALA A 301 -12.56 -35.65 4.65
CA ALA A 301 -12.15 -36.47 3.51
C ALA A 301 -10.62 -36.54 3.29
N ALA A 302 -9.83 -35.71 3.98
CA ALA A 302 -8.40 -35.56 3.72
C ALA A 302 -7.47 -36.51 4.52
N GLU A 303 -7.99 -37.33 5.45
CA GLU A 303 -7.16 -38.20 6.29
C GLU A 303 -7.00 -39.66 5.76
N SER A 304 -7.35 -39.96 4.50
CA SER A 304 -7.32 -41.36 4.01
C SER A 304 -6.66 -41.66 2.66
N LYS A 305 -5.93 -40.74 2.03
CA LYS A 305 -5.19 -41.09 0.78
C LYS A 305 -3.69 -40.76 0.85
N PRO A 306 -2.80 -41.78 0.73
CA PRO A 306 -1.37 -41.53 0.61
C PRO A 306 -1.05 -40.84 -0.72
N PRO A 307 0.02 -40.02 -0.77
CA PRO A 307 0.37 -39.23 -1.95
C PRO A 307 0.68 -40.12 -3.16
N PRO A 308 0.27 -39.73 -4.38
CA PRO A 308 0.55 -40.50 -5.58
C PRO A 308 2.06 -40.51 -5.88
N LYS A 309 2.61 -41.72 -6.08
CA LYS A 309 4.00 -41.93 -6.50
C LYS A 309 4.20 -41.42 -7.93
N PHE A 310 4.98 -40.37 -8.09
CA PHE A 310 5.38 -39.84 -9.40
C PHE A 310 6.35 -40.83 -10.06
N LYS A 311 6.00 -41.36 -11.25
CA LYS A 311 6.89 -42.17 -12.09
C LYS A 311 7.43 -41.29 -13.22
N GLY A 312 8.76 -41.18 -13.30
CA GLY A 312 9.45 -40.75 -14.52
C GLY A 312 9.92 -39.30 -14.54
N LEU A 313 11.05 -39.02 -13.89
CA LEU A 313 11.98 -37.98 -14.33
C LEU A 313 13.25 -38.71 -14.81
N PRO A 314 13.83 -38.38 -15.98
CA PRO A 314 15.11 -38.95 -16.38
C PRO A 314 16.19 -38.54 -15.38
N ALA A 315 17.06 -39.49 -15.01
CA ALA A 315 18.10 -39.30 -14.01
C ALA A 315 19.01 -38.13 -14.39
N LEU A 316 19.02 -37.08 -13.57
CA LEU A 316 20.01 -36.01 -13.66
C LEU A 316 21.39 -36.63 -13.42
N LEU A 317 22.26 -36.58 -14.43
CA LEU A 317 23.65 -37.01 -14.30
C LEU A 317 24.34 -36.17 -13.21
N PRO A 318 25.05 -36.79 -12.24
CA PRO A 318 25.79 -36.05 -11.25
C PRO A 318 27.03 -35.40 -11.90
N ARG A 319 26.91 -34.16 -12.39
CA ARG A 319 28.09 -33.34 -12.65
C ARG A 319 28.70 -32.95 -11.30
N ARG A 320 29.68 -33.73 -10.87
CA ARG A 320 30.54 -33.43 -9.72
C ARG A 320 31.44 -32.25 -10.11
N VAL A 321 31.14 -31.05 -9.61
CA VAL A 321 32.06 -29.92 -9.69
C VAL A 321 33.07 -30.10 -8.56
N THR A 322 34.32 -30.40 -8.90
CA THR A 322 35.45 -30.40 -7.95
C THR A 322 36.13 -29.05 -8.00
N PHE A 323 36.22 -28.36 -6.87
CA PHE A 323 37.07 -27.19 -6.70
C PHE A 323 38.46 -27.65 -6.26
N SER A 324 39.51 -27.28 -6.99
CA SER A 324 40.90 -27.43 -6.57
C SER A 324 41.47 -26.03 -6.28
N TRP A 325 41.90 -25.81 -5.04
CA TRP A 325 42.70 -24.65 -4.67
C TRP A 325 44.16 -24.90 -5.04
N GLN A 326 44.80 -23.94 -5.71
CA GLN A 326 46.27 -23.89 -5.81
C GLN A 326 46.77 -22.87 -4.79
N GLU A 327 47.57 -23.31 -3.83
CA GLU A 327 48.39 -22.43 -3.02
C GLU A 327 49.51 -21.88 -3.92
N GLY A 328 49.57 -20.55 -4.02
CA GLY A 328 50.66 -19.86 -4.70
C GLY A 328 51.95 -20.08 -3.91
N VAL A 329 53.00 -20.51 -4.63
CA VAL A 329 54.36 -20.53 -4.12
C VAL A 329 54.92 -19.12 -4.34
N ASP A 330 55.28 -18.45 -3.25
CA ASP A 330 56.07 -17.23 -3.27
C ASP A 330 57.51 -17.56 -3.72
N GLU A 331 57.98 -16.92 -4.78
CA GLU A 331 59.40 -16.68 -5.08
C GLU A 331 59.61 -15.19 -5.38
#